data_AF-A0A536TYR9-F1
#
_entry.id   AF-A0A536TYR9-F1
#
_cell.length_a   1.000
_cell.length_b   1.000
_cell.length_c   1.000
_cell.angle_alpha   90.00
_cell.angle_beta   90.00
_cell.angle_gamma   90.00
#
_symmetry.space_group_name_H-M   'P 1'
#
loop_
_entity.id
_entity.type
_entity.pdbx_description
1 polymer ?
#
loop_
_entity_poly.entity_id
_entity_poly.type
_entity_poly.pdbx_seq_one_letter_code
_entity_poly.pdbx_strand_id
1 'polypeptide(L)'
;MHRYAPLLVIVLVTALPAAPASALDKVDPYICPTAAHGSGIECFLEAVPQTYTMCRQIKSIEIIEFGLTGAQEGVHGAKTEYCIDKHKLSIARPYQAALREAARSKETAQNLRQLYDVWLESLAKLVPAPDEADEGYKQRVVRPYGEFTERIRAIRALHEAAAKPVAAPASKRKKTAP
;
A
#
# COMPACT_ATOMS: atom_id res chain seq x y z
N MET A 1 17.08 -64.81 -0.14
CA MET A 1 16.43 -63.90 0.82
C MET A 1 17.58 -63.11 1.49
N HIS A 2 17.72 -61.80 1.50
CA HIS A 2 16.83 -60.65 1.37
C HIS A 2 17.50 -59.51 0.58
N ARG A 3 16.67 -58.70 -0.08
CA ARG A 3 17.02 -57.47 -0.79
C ARG A 3 17.18 -56.32 0.22
N TYR A 4 18.24 -55.51 0.14
CA TYR A 4 18.34 -54.23 0.82
C TYR A 4 17.94 -53.11 -0.15
N ALA A 5 16.91 -52.35 0.21
CA ALA A 5 16.40 -51.21 -0.55
C ALA A 5 17.12 -49.91 -0.11
N PRO A 6 17.47 -48.99 -1.02
CA PRO A 6 18.05 -47.71 -0.66
C PRO A 6 16.95 -46.72 -0.25
N LEU A 7 17.12 -46.09 0.91
CA LEU A 7 16.28 -45.01 1.42
C LEU A 7 16.55 -43.73 0.62
N LEU A 8 15.59 -43.36 -0.22
CA LEU A 8 15.53 -42.06 -0.91
C LEU A 8 15.17 -40.96 0.09
N VAL A 9 16.09 -40.03 0.33
CA VAL A 9 15.86 -38.81 1.10
C VAL A 9 15.22 -37.78 0.16
N ILE A 10 13.92 -37.54 0.32
CA ILE A 10 13.18 -36.51 -0.41
C ILE A 10 13.38 -35.18 0.32
N VAL A 11 14.15 -34.27 -0.29
CA VAL A 11 14.25 -32.87 0.14
C VAL A 11 13.01 -32.14 -0.37
N LEU A 12 12.04 -31.88 0.52
CA LEU A 12 10.90 -31.03 0.22
C LEU A 12 11.37 -29.56 0.16
N VAL A 13 11.61 -29.07 -1.05
CA VAL A 13 11.75 -27.63 -1.30
C VAL A 13 10.36 -27.02 -1.15
N THR A 14 10.08 -26.38 -0.02
CA THR A 14 8.87 -25.58 0.15
C THR A 14 9.01 -24.31 -0.66
N ALA A 15 8.52 -24.33 -1.90
CA ALA A 15 8.33 -23.12 -2.70
C ALA A 15 7.35 -22.20 -1.97
N LEU A 16 7.82 -21.00 -1.59
CA LEU A 16 6.92 -19.92 -1.17
C LEU A 16 5.95 -19.65 -2.34
N PRO A 17 4.63 -19.67 -2.12
CA PRO A 17 3.70 -19.27 -3.17
C PRO A 17 3.89 -17.78 -3.44
N ALA A 18 4.44 -17.45 -4.61
CA ALA A 18 4.35 -16.10 -5.15
C ALA A 18 2.87 -15.70 -5.20
N ALA A 19 2.54 -14.50 -4.72
CA ALA A 19 1.19 -13.98 -4.84
C ALA A 19 0.76 -14.02 -6.32
N PRO A 20 -0.50 -14.38 -6.63
CA PRO A 20 -0.91 -14.59 -8.00
C PRO A 20 -0.88 -13.25 -8.75
N ALA A 21 -0.10 -13.18 -9.83
CA ALA A 21 -0.01 -12.03 -10.74
C ALA A 21 -1.39 -11.54 -11.26
N SER A 22 -2.39 -12.41 -11.26
CA SER A 22 -3.77 -12.12 -11.68
C SER A 22 -4.54 -11.19 -10.74
N ALA A 23 -4.06 -10.91 -9.53
CA ALA A 23 -4.71 -9.96 -8.62
C ALA A 23 -4.62 -8.49 -9.10
N LEU A 24 -3.68 -8.16 -9.99
CA LEU A 24 -3.38 -6.81 -10.45
C LEU A 24 -3.65 -6.57 -11.95
N ASP A 25 -4.16 -7.58 -12.66
CA ASP A 25 -4.27 -7.65 -14.14
C ASP A 25 -5.18 -6.58 -14.80
N LYS A 26 -5.83 -5.72 -14.02
CA LYS A 26 -6.53 -4.52 -14.55
C LYS A 26 -6.32 -3.28 -13.67
N VAL A 27 -5.18 -3.21 -12.98
CA VAL A 27 -4.71 -1.98 -12.36
C VAL A 27 -3.98 -1.17 -13.42
N ASP A 28 -4.26 0.12 -13.47
CA ASP A 28 -3.57 1.03 -14.38
C ASP A 28 -2.06 1.02 -14.05
N PRO A 29 -1.17 0.74 -15.02
CA PRO A 29 0.28 0.76 -14.80
C PRO A 29 0.80 2.10 -14.28
N TYR A 30 0.10 3.20 -14.55
CA TYR A 30 0.42 4.52 -13.97
C TYR A 30 0.08 4.63 -12.49
N ILE A 31 -0.72 3.73 -11.92
CA ILE A 31 -1.03 3.69 -10.48
C ILE A 31 -0.16 2.68 -9.75
N CYS A 32 0.29 1.65 -10.48
CA CYS A 32 1.10 0.58 -9.95
C CYS A 32 2.12 0.14 -11.02
N PRO A 33 3.24 0.88 -11.14
CA PRO A 33 4.27 0.58 -12.14
C PRO A 33 4.87 -0.81 -11.95
N THR A 34 4.88 -1.30 -10.70
CA THR A 34 5.38 -2.62 -10.35
C THR A 34 4.34 -3.73 -10.53
N ALA A 35 3.14 -3.47 -11.08
CA ALA A 35 2.06 -4.48 -11.19
C ALA A 35 2.48 -5.80 -11.88
N ALA A 36 3.41 -5.75 -12.84
CA ALA A 36 3.91 -6.92 -13.55
C ALA A 36 4.90 -7.79 -12.74
N HIS A 37 5.48 -7.24 -11.66
CA HIS A 37 6.59 -7.84 -10.91
C HIS A 37 6.40 -7.80 -9.38
N GLY A 38 5.35 -7.11 -8.92
CA GLY A 38 5.20 -6.65 -7.54
C GLY A 38 4.14 -7.41 -6.76
N SER A 39 4.23 -7.27 -5.45
CA SER A 39 3.23 -7.77 -4.53
C SER A 39 2.02 -6.83 -4.46
N GLY A 40 0.87 -7.33 -4.01
CA GLY A 40 -0.31 -6.49 -3.81
C GLY A 40 -0.06 -5.40 -2.78
N ILE A 41 0.78 -5.69 -1.78
CA ILE A 41 1.24 -4.72 -0.78
C ILE A 41 2.06 -3.62 -1.44
N GLU A 42 3.14 -3.93 -2.16
CA GLU A 42 3.99 -2.90 -2.80
C GLU A 42 3.20 -2.03 -3.78
N CYS A 43 2.33 -2.64 -4.57
CA CYS A 43 1.43 -1.95 -5.47
C CYS A 43 0.55 -0.90 -4.77
N PHE A 44 -0.02 -1.25 -3.61
CA PHE A 44 -0.80 -0.31 -2.80
C PHE A 44 0.08 0.79 -2.18
N LEU A 45 1.26 0.44 -1.67
CA LEU A 45 2.18 1.39 -1.05
C LEU A 45 2.69 2.44 -2.06
N GLU A 46 2.89 2.07 -3.33
CA GLU A 46 3.23 3.00 -4.41
C GLU A 46 2.04 3.88 -4.83
N ALA A 47 0.84 3.29 -4.92
CA ALA A 47 -0.36 3.98 -5.36
C ALA A 47 -0.77 5.13 -4.42
N VAL A 48 -0.57 5.00 -3.11
CA VAL A 48 -0.95 6.01 -2.10
C VAL A 48 -0.34 7.40 -2.38
N PRO A 49 1.00 7.58 -2.36
CA PRO A 49 1.60 8.89 -2.60
C PRO A 49 1.41 9.35 -4.05
N GLN A 50 1.32 8.42 -5.01
CA GLN A 50 1.17 8.76 -6.42
C GLN A 50 -0.20 9.37 -6.72
N THR A 51 -1.27 8.70 -6.33
CA THR A 51 -2.64 9.20 -6.52
C THR A 51 -2.90 10.49 -5.76
N TYR A 52 -2.34 10.64 -4.55
CA TYR A 52 -2.39 11.89 -3.80
C TYR A 52 -1.72 13.03 -4.58
N THR A 53 -0.53 12.78 -5.13
CA THR A 53 0.23 13.76 -5.91
C THR A 53 -0.54 14.22 -7.15
N MET A 54 -1.18 13.29 -7.86
CA MET A 54 -1.98 13.62 -9.04
C MET A 54 -3.11 14.60 -8.69
N CYS A 55 -3.88 14.36 -7.64
CA CYS A 55 -4.95 15.27 -7.25
C CYS A 55 -4.44 16.58 -6.65
N ARG A 56 -3.35 16.54 -5.89
CA ARG A 56 -2.70 17.76 -5.38
C ARG A 56 -2.23 18.67 -6.52
N GLN A 57 -1.67 18.09 -7.58
CA GLN A 57 -1.23 18.85 -8.77
C GLN A 57 -2.42 19.50 -9.48
N ILE A 58 -3.51 18.76 -9.68
CA ILE A 58 -4.74 19.32 -10.25
C ILE A 58 -5.23 20.50 -9.40
N LYS A 59 -5.28 20.35 -8.07
CA LYS A 59 -5.69 21.45 -7.20
C LYS A 59 -4.74 22.63 -7.25
N SER A 60 -3.44 22.38 -7.33
CA SER A 60 -2.44 23.44 -7.48
C SER A 60 -2.64 24.24 -8.77
N ILE A 61 -3.04 23.58 -9.87
CA ILE A 61 -3.37 24.26 -11.13
C ILE A 61 -4.60 25.15 -10.95
N GLU A 62 -5.67 24.64 -10.33
CA GLU A 62 -6.87 25.44 -10.03
C GLU A 62 -6.54 26.68 -9.19
N ILE A 63 -5.67 26.54 -8.18
CA ILE A 63 -5.27 27.66 -7.32
C ILE A 63 -4.38 28.67 -8.06
N ILE A 64 -3.50 28.21 -8.96
CA ILE A 64 -2.70 29.12 -9.80
C ILE A 64 -3.61 29.90 -10.76
N GLU A 65 -4.65 29.25 -11.30
CA GLU A 65 -5.55 29.84 -12.30
C GLU A 65 -6.57 30.80 -11.68
N PHE A 66 -7.11 30.47 -10.51
CA PHE A 66 -8.26 31.18 -9.92
C PHE A 66 -7.99 31.78 -8.53
N GLY A 67 -6.79 31.60 -7.98
CA GLY A 67 -6.49 31.91 -6.59
C GLY A 67 -7.13 30.91 -5.62
N LEU A 68 -6.76 31.00 -4.34
CA LEU A 68 -7.19 30.02 -3.33
C LEU A 68 -8.72 29.99 -3.13
N THR A 69 -9.34 31.18 -3.06
CA THR A 69 -10.80 31.34 -2.93
C THR A 69 -11.52 30.96 -4.22
N GLY A 70 -11.09 31.49 -5.37
CA GLY A 70 -11.74 31.23 -6.65
C GLY A 70 -11.67 29.77 -7.09
N ALA A 71 -10.63 29.03 -6.68
CA ALA A 71 -10.53 27.60 -6.93
C ALA A 71 -11.62 26.74 -6.24
N GLN A 72 -12.45 27.32 -5.38
CA GLN A 72 -13.62 26.67 -4.77
C GLN A 72 -14.94 27.03 -5.45
N GLU A 73 -14.96 28.05 -6.30
CA GLU A 73 -16.19 28.64 -6.79
C GLU A 73 -16.69 27.94 -8.05
N GLY A 74 -17.99 27.65 -8.09
CA GLY A 74 -18.65 27.07 -9.26
C GLY A 74 -17.96 25.80 -9.77
N VAL A 75 -17.56 25.79 -11.04
CA VAL A 75 -16.94 24.63 -11.71
C VAL A 75 -15.42 24.56 -11.52
N HIS A 76 -14.80 25.56 -10.87
CA HIS A 76 -13.34 25.67 -10.79
C HIS A 76 -12.71 24.58 -9.94
N GLY A 77 -13.41 24.04 -8.93
CA GLY A 77 -12.95 22.93 -8.08
C GLY A 77 -13.30 21.54 -8.58
N ALA A 78 -14.08 21.43 -9.66
CA ALA A 78 -14.66 20.15 -10.11
C ALA A 78 -13.60 19.16 -10.60
N LYS A 79 -12.44 19.62 -11.09
CA LYS A 79 -11.37 18.72 -11.56
C LYS A 79 -10.71 18.00 -10.38
N THR A 80 -10.49 18.71 -9.28
CA THR A 80 -9.96 18.11 -8.05
C THR A 80 -10.93 17.09 -7.46
N GLU A 81 -12.22 17.41 -7.37
CA GLU A 81 -13.24 16.47 -6.90
C GLU A 81 -13.30 15.21 -7.76
N TYR A 82 -13.36 15.40 -9.09
CA TYR A 82 -13.32 14.29 -10.04
C TYR A 82 -12.05 13.44 -9.90
N CYS A 83 -10.89 14.07 -9.69
CA CYS A 83 -9.64 13.36 -9.45
C CYS A 83 -9.70 12.47 -8.21
N ILE A 84 -10.21 13.01 -7.10
CA ILE A 84 -10.34 12.30 -5.84
C ILE A 84 -11.24 11.07 -6.03
N ASP A 85 -12.40 11.24 -6.66
CA ASP A 85 -13.33 10.14 -6.87
C ASP A 85 -12.79 9.09 -7.84
N LYS A 86 -12.13 9.53 -8.92
CA LYS A 86 -11.43 8.64 -9.84
C LYS A 86 -10.41 7.78 -9.10
N HIS A 87 -9.57 8.38 -8.26
CA HIS A 87 -8.50 7.61 -7.61
C HIS A 87 -8.96 6.78 -6.41
N LYS A 88 -10.08 7.12 -5.76
CA LYS A 88 -10.81 6.19 -4.86
C LYS A 88 -11.19 4.90 -5.58
N LEU A 89 -11.64 4.99 -6.83
CA LEU A 89 -11.93 3.80 -7.64
C LEU A 89 -10.65 3.08 -8.08
N SER A 90 -9.63 3.82 -8.55
CA SER A 90 -8.39 3.22 -9.05
C SER A 90 -7.60 2.46 -7.96
N ILE A 91 -7.53 2.99 -6.74
CA ILE A 91 -6.74 2.38 -5.66
C ILE A 91 -7.44 1.17 -5.00
N ALA A 92 -8.75 1.00 -5.22
CA ALA A 92 -9.53 -0.05 -4.57
C ALA A 92 -8.94 -1.45 -4.83
N ARG A 93 -8.49 -1.73 -6.05
CA ARG A 93 -7.92 -3.04 -6.38
C ARG A 93 -6.55 -3.30 -5.73
N PRO A 94 -5.55 -2.40 -5.85
CA PRO A 94 -4.31 -2.50 -5.09
C PRO A 94 -4.56 -2.70 -3.59
N TYR A 95 -5.45 -1.90 -2.99
CA TYR A 95 -5.77 -1.99 -1.58
C TYR A 95 -6.33 -3.38 -1.19
N GLN A 96 -7.29 -3.89 -1.95
CA GLN A 96 -7.85 -5.22 -1.70
C GLN A 96 -6.82 -6.34 -1.93
N ALA A 97 -5.91 -6.20 -2.88
CA ALA A 97 -4.81 -7.13 -3.09
C ALA A 97 -3.84 -7.14 -1.89
N ALA A 98 -3.46 -5.96 -1.40
CA ALA A 98 -2.62 -5.79 -0.22
C ALA A 98 -3.24 -6.44 1.03
N LEU A 99 -4.54 -6.24 1.26
CA LEU A 99 -5.25 -6.85 2.39
C LEU A 99 -5.32 -8.37 2.30
N ARG A 100 -5.53 -8.93 1.09
CA ARG A 100 -5.52 -10.39 0.88
C ARG A 100 -4.15 -10.98 1.16
N GLU A 101 -3.09 -10.30 0.72
CA GLU A 101 -1.71 -10.73 0.96
C GLU A 101 -1.34 -10.65 2.45
N ALA A 102 -1.78 -9.58 3.12
CA ALA A 102 -1.58 -9.39 4.56
C ALA A 102 -2.48 -10.27 5.44
N ALA A 103 -3.33 -11.14 4.89
CA ALA A 103 -4.32 -11.90 5.65
C ALA A 103 -3.74 -12.75 6.80
N ARG A 104 -2.46 -13.12 6.70
CA ARG A 104 -1.73 -13.90 7.74
C ARG A 104 -1.17 -13.04 8.87
N SER A 105 -1.11 -11.72 8.70
CA SER A 105 -0.59 -10.77 9.69
C SER A 105 -1.65 -9.71 10.01
N LYS A 106 -2.33 -9.87 11.16
CA LYS A 106 -3.33 -8.89 11.63
C LYS A 106 -2.73 -7.49 11.74
N GLU A 107 -1.49 -7.40 12.19
CA GLU A 107 -0.75 -6.15 12.35
C GLU A 107 -0.48 -5.47 11.00
N THR A 108 0.03 -6.21 10.00
CA THR A 108 0.25 -5.66 8.65
C THR A 108 -1.08 -5.21 8.04
N ALA A 109 -2.14 -6.01 8.16
CA ALA A 109 -3.47 -5.66 7.66
C ALA A 109 -4.04 -4.41 8.35
N GLN A 110 -3.79 -4.21 9.65
CA GLN A 110 -4.21 -3.01 10.38
C GLN A 110 -3.45 -1.77 9.90
N ASN A 111 -2.13 -1.86 9.73
CA ASN A 111 -1.33 -0.75 9.24
C ASN A 111 -1.70 -0.34 7.80
N LEU A 112 -2.03 -1.31 6.93
CA LEU A 112 -2.55 -1.04 5.58
C LEU A 112 -3.88 -0.27 5.61
N ARG A 113 -4.81 -0.63 6.51
CA ARG A 113 -6.08 0.10 6.70
C ARG A 113 -5.82 1.54 7.16
N GLN A 114 -4.95 1.71 8.16
CA GLN A 114 -4.61 3.04 8.66
C GLN A 114 -3.95 3.92 7.59
N LEU A 115 -3.08 3.35 6.75
CA LEU A 115 -2.50 4.09 5.63
C LEU A 115 -3.59 4.53 4.63
N TYR A 116 -4.56 3.65 4.34
CA TYR A 116 -5.70 3.99 3.50
C TYR A 116 -6.55 5.12 4.10
N ASP A 117 -6.81 5.09 5.41
CA ASP A 117 -7.58 6.13 6.10
C ASP A 117 -6.86 7.49 6.05
N VAL A 118 -5.54 7.51 6.29
CA VAL A 118 -4.72 8.72 6.20
C VAL A 118 -4.71 9.27 4.77
N TRP A 119 -4.66 8.39 3.76
CA TRP A 119 -4.76 8.79 2.36
C TRP A 119 -6.11 9.42 2.04
N LEU A 120 -7.22 8.83 2.48
CA LEU A 120 -8.57 9.40 2.33
C LEU A 120 -8.70 10.78 2.99
N GLU A 121 -8.22 10.90 4.23
CA GLU A 121 -8.22 12.16 4.98
C GLU A 121 -7.36 13.22 4.27
N SER A 122 -6.21 12.82 3.74
CA SER A 122 -5.31 13.72 3.00
C SER A 122 -5.94 14.22 1.71
N LEU A 123 -6.64 13.35 0.96
CA LEU A 123 -7.38 13.76 -0.23
C LEU A 123 -8.50 14.75 0.08
N ALA A 124 -9.28 14.51 1.14
CA ALA A 124 -10.32 15.44 1.56
C ALA A 124 -9.74 16.82 1.92
N LYS A 125 -8.54 16.83 2.52
CA LYS A 125 -7.78 18.04 2.84
C LYS A 125 -7.17 18.73 1.61
N LEU A 126 -7.30 18.23 0.39
CA LEU A 126 -6.89 19.01 -0.79
C LEU A 126 -7.80 20.21 -1.01
N VAL A 127 -9.03 20.18 -0.50
CA VAL A 127 -9.94 21.31 -0.48
C VAL A 127 -9.47 22.32 0.59
N PRO A 128 -9.13 23.58 0.21
CA PRO A 128 -8.91 24.67 1.15
C PRO A 128 -10.01 24.81 2.21
N ALA A 129 -9.62 25.12 3.43
CA ALA A 129 -10.58 25.48 4.47
C ALA A 129 -11.09 26.92 4.24
N PRO A 130 -12.28 27.28 4.76
CA PRO A 130 -12.73 28.66 4.78
C PRO A 130 -11.67 29.55 5.44
N ASP A 131 -11.39 30.71 4.83
CA ASP A 131 -10.43 31.71 5.31
C ASP A 131 -8.99 31.23 5.50
N GLU A 132 -8.62 30.10 4.90
CA GLU A 132 -7.25 29.60 4.95
C GLU A 132 -6.30 30.53 4.18
N ALA A 133 -5.15 30.84 4.77
CA ALA A 133 -4.08 31.56 4.08
C ALA A 133 -3.32 30.62 3.13
N ASP A 134 -2.91 31.15 1.97
CA ASP A 134 -2.20 30.38 0.93
C ASP A 134 -0.95 29.65 1.44
N GLU A 135 -0.13 30.30 2.27
CA GLU A 135 1.03 29.63 2.89
C GLU A 135 0.63 28.51 3.86
N GLY A 136 -0.45 28.69 4.61
CA GLY A 136 -1.02 27.64 5.47
C GLY A 136 -1.51 26.45 4.65
N TYR A 137 -2.21 26.72 3.55
CA TYR A 137 -2.66 25.71 2.60
C TYR A 137 -1.48 24.89 2.05
N LYS A 138 -0.47 25.57 1.49
CA LYS A 138 0.71 24.95 0.88
C LYS A 138 1.44 24.02 1.86
N GLN A 139 1.62 24.46 3.11
CA GLN A 139 2.24 23.64 4.14
C GLN A 139 1.37 22.41 4.48
N ARG A 140 0.06 22.62 4.64
CA ARG A 140 -0.88 21.56 5.02
C ARG A 140 -0.96 20.45 3.97
N VAL A 141 -0.94 20.78 2.68
CA VAL A 141 -1.02 19.78 1.59
C VAL A 141 0.33 19.17 1.21
N VAL A 142 1.44 19.56 1.84
CA VAL A 142 2.74 18.88 1.69
C VAL A 142 2.98 17.90 2.84
N ARG A 143 2.47 18.21 4.04
CA ARG A 143 2.66 17.38 5.24
C ARG A 143 2.34 15.87 5.05
N PRO A 144 1.30 15.46 4.30
CA PRO A 144 0.98 14.06 4.12
C PRO A 144 2.11 13.21 3.52
N TYR A 145 3.00 13.78 2.71
CA TYR A 145 4.12 13.02 2.11
C TYR A 145 5.06 12.42 3.16
N GLY A 146 5.34 13.17 4.24
CA GLY A 146 6.16 12.66 5.34
C GLY A 146 5.45 11.51 6.06
N GLU A 147 4.16 11.67 6.34
CA GLU A 147 3.37 10.64 7.02
C GLU A 147 3.23 9.36 6.17
N PHE A 148 2.99 9.49 4.86
CA PHE A 148 2.98 8.36 3.93
C PHE A 148 4.33 7.64 3.96
N THR A 149 5.43 8.37 3.85
CA THR A 149 6.78 7.80 3.84
C THR A 149 7.08 6.98 5.08
N GLU A 150 6.78 7.53 6.27
CA GLU A 150 7.02 6.84 7.54
C GLU A 150 6.15 5.59 7.69
N ARG A 151 4.86 5.67 7.36
CA ARG A 151 3.94 4.52 7.44
C ARG A 151 4.28 3.43 6.43
N ILE A 152 4.61 3.80 5.19
CA ILE A 152 5.04 2.86 4.14
C ILE A 152 6.30 2.12 4.60
N ARG A 153 7.30 2.84 5.16
CA ARG A 153 8.51 2.22 5.70
C ARG A 153 8.19 1.21 6.81
N ALA A 154 7.30 1.56 7.73
CA ALA A 154 6.88 0.67 8.81
C ALA A 154 6.16 -0.59 8.28
N ILE A 155 5.27 -0.45 7.29
CA ILE A 155 4.56 -1.58 6.69
C ILE A 155 5.54 -2.53 5.99
N ARG A 156 6.52 -2.01 5.24
CA ARG A 156 7.56 -2.82 4.59
C ARG A 156 8.37 -3.61 5.61
N ALA A 157 8.81 -2.97 6.69
CA ALA A 157 9.54 -3.64 7.75
C ALA A 157 8.74 -4.79 8.40
N LEU A 158 7.44 -4.57 8.65
CA LEU A 158 6.54 -5.61 9.18
C LEU A 158 6.35 -6.77 8.19
N HIS A 159 6.19 -6.45 6.91
CA HIS A 159 6.00 -7.46 5.86
C HIS A 159 7.26 -8.33 5.69
N GLU A 160 8.44 -7.71 5.66
CA GLU A 160 9.73 -8.42 5.61
C GLU A 160 9.96 -9.29 6.86
N ALA A 161 9.60 -8.80 8.05
CA ALA A 161 9.71 -9.57 9.28
C ALA A 161 8.79 -10.81 9.27
N ALA A 162 7.57 -10.66 8.76
CA ALA A 162 6.61 -11.76 8.64
C ALA A 162 7.02 -12.82 7.59
N ALA A 163 7.86 -12.45 6.61
CA ALA A 163 8.38 -13.37 5.59
C ALA A 163 9.55 -14.24 6.07
N LYS A 164 10.23 -13.89 7.17
CA LYS A 164 11.37 -14.68 7.70
C LYS A 164 10.88 -15.96 8.40
N PRO A 165 11.44 -17.14 8.09
CA PRO A 165 11.09 -18.37 8.79
C PRO A 165 11.46 -18.28 10.27
N VAL A 166 10.50 -18.55 11.16
CA VAL A 166 10.80 -18.76 12.59
C VAL A 166 11.57 -20.08 12.70
N ALA A 167 12.84 -20.03 13.08
CA ALA A 167 13.63 -21.22 13.33
C ALA A 167 12.95 -22.07 14.41
N ALA A 168 12.59 -23.31 14.06
CA ALA A 168 11.91 -24.22 14.99
C ALA A 168 12.81 -24.48 16.22
N PRO A 169 12.27 -24.45 17.45
CA PRO A 169 13.04 -24.78 18.64
C PRO A 169 13.48 -26.25 18.56
N ALA A 170 14.79 -26.49 18.70
CA ALA A 170 15.38 -27.82 18.66
C ALA A 170 14.75 -28.73 19.74
N SER A 171 13.94 -29.70 19.31
CA SER A 171 13.31 -30.68 20.18
C SER A 171 14.37 -31.48 20.93
N LYS A 172 14.43 -31.33 22.27
CA LYS A 172 15.25 -32.19 23.14
C LYS A 172 14.68 -33.60 23.13
N ARG A 173 15.21 -34.45 22.26
CA ARG A 173 14.92 -35.90 22.24
C ARG A 173 15.51 -36.52 23.52
N LYS A 174 14.65 -36.80 24.51
CA LYS A 174 14.99 -37.52 25.73
C LYS A 174 15.32 -38.97 25.36
N LYS A 175 16.59 -39.36 25.53
CA LYS A 175 17.05 -40.75 25.43
C LYS A 175 16.43 -41.55 26.58
N THR A 176 15.63 -42.57 26.25
CA THR A 176 15.28 -43.65 27.17
C THR A 176 16.26 -44.79 26.91
N ALA A 177 16.91 -45.27 27.96
CA ALA A 177 17.71 -46.49 27.98
C ALA A 177 17.84 -46.98 29.43
N PRO A 178 18.22 -48.24 29.66
CA PRO A 178 17.98 -49.46 28.89
C PRO A 178 16.91 -50.36 29.53
#